data_AF-A0A8J7KWM5-F1
#
_entry.id   AF-A0A8J7KWM5-F1
#
_cell.length_a   1.000
_cell.length_b   1.000
_cell.length_c   1.000
_cell.angle_alpha   90.00
_cell.angle_beta   90.00
_cell.angle_gamma   90.00
#
_symmetry.space_group_name_H-M   'P 1'
#
loop_
_entity.id
_entity.type
_entity.pdbx_description
1 polymer ?
#
loop_
_entity_poly.entity_id
_entity_poly.type
_entity_poly.pdbx_seq_one_letter_code
_entity_poly.pdbx_strand_id
1 'polypeptide(L)'
;MHLIQSANTLGAEIELAAAATIRRLINGKELTTEQELIACAKYGQPERHSDPHIGGEVNAVARRKADLTLADPVGLYFDDLRTDGWATPDDADPKSFWTYVRGAQGYGVRAVYEVPAGKPYTVGDITINGKPIRYGAQIADFITIKLTATACRFGQSTARPQTGCVARAPKAEPSASAYTAEALSTHGYLGADPSETPRVTRLT
;
A
#
# COMPACT_ATOMS: atom_id res chain seq x y z
N MET A 1 10.19 4.02 -6.42
CA MET A 1 8.91 3.77 -5.73
C MET A 1 7.90 4.79 -6.22
N HIS A 2 6.79 4.36 -6.82
CA HIS A 2 5.80 5.30 -7.39
C HIS A 2 4.57 5.40 -6.48
N LEU A 3 4.44 6.54 -5.79
CA LEU A 3 3.34 6.82 -4.86
C LEU A 3 1.99 7.16 -5.55
N ILE A 4 1.84 6.92 -6.86
CA ILE A 4 0.55 7.07 -7.58
C ILE A 4 -0.20 5.74 -7.71
N GLN A 5 0.39 4.65 -7.21
CA GLN A 5 -0.27 3.35 -7.20
C GLN A 5 -1.50 3.41 -6.29
N SER A 6 -2.59 2.75 -6.67
CA SER A 6 -3.91 2.84 -6.01
C SER A 6 -3.92 2.45 -4.53
N ALA A 7 -2.96 1.64 -4.07
CA ALA A 7 -2.80 1.27 -2.67
C ALA A 7 -2.06 2.33 -1.83
N ASN A 8 -1.61 3.42 -2.43
CA ASN A 8 -1.02 4.58 -1.75
C ASN A 8 -2.02 5.75 -1.69
N THR A 9 -3.32 5.46 -1.78
CA THR A 9 -4.39 6.45 -1.60
C THR A 9 -4.79 6.54 -0.13
N LEU A 10 -5.26 7.70 0.31
CA LEU A 10 -5.84 7.89 1.64
C LEU A 10 -6.97 6.89 1.94
N GLY A 11 -7.81 6.60 0.94
CA GLY A 11 -8.86 5.59 1.06
C GLY A 11 -8.32 4.19 1.33
N ALA A 12 -7.29 3.76 0.61
CA ALA A 12 -6.68 2.45 0.83
C ALA A 12 -6.07 2.31 2.24
N GLU A 13 -5.47 3.37 2.76
CA GLU A 13 -4.94 3.40 4.13
C GLU A 13 -6.04 3.33 5.19
N ILE A 14 -7.10 4.13 5.04
CA ILE A 14 -8.23 4.13 5.97
C ILE A 14 -8.85 2.73 6.02
N GLU A 15 -9.06 2.10 4.87
CA GLU A 15 -9.57 0.72 4.78
C GLU A 15 -8.60 -0.27 5.43
N LEU A 16 -7.30 -0.18 5.14
CA LEU A 16 -6.25 -1.01 5.75
C LEU A 16 -6.31 -0.96 7.27
N ALA A 17 -6.25 0.25 7.85
CA ALA A 17 -6.25 0.45 9.29
C ALA A 17 -7.58 0.05 9.93
N ALA A 18 -8.71 0.51 9.39
CA ALA A 18 -10.03 0.25 9.94
C ALA A 18 -10.35 -1.25 9.93
N ALA A 19 -10.14 -1.93 8.80
CA ALA A 19 -10.41 -3.36 8.71
C ALA A 19 -9.42 -4.20 9.53
N ALA A 20 -8.19 -3.73 9.75
CA ALA A 20 -7.23 -4.37 10.64
C ALA A 20 -7.65 -4.31 12.12
N THR A 21 -8.46 -3.33 12.55
CA THR A 21 -8.99 -3.28 13.93
C THR A 21 -9.97 -4.43 14.24
N ILE A 22 -10.53 -5.07 13.21
CA ILE A 22 -11.51 -6.15 13.37
C ILE A 22 -10.78 -7.41 13.81
N ARG A 23 -10.90 -7.73 15.11
CA ARG A 23 -10.47 -9.01 15.68
C ARG A 23 -11.24 -10.16 15.06
N ARG A 24 -10.57 -11.29 14.79
CA ARG A 24 -11.20 -12.48 14.20
C ARG A 24 -10.93 -13.72 15.05
N LEU A 25 -12.00 -14.42 15.43
CA LEU A 25 -12.00 -15.64 16.23
C LEU A 25 -12.58 -16.77 15.38
N ILE A 26 -11.74 -17.51 14.70
CA ILE A 26 -12.16 -18.59 13.80
C ILE A 26 -12.06 -19.91 14.55
N ASN A 27 -13.17 -20.62 14.70
CA ASN A 27 -13.23 -21.90 15.40
C ASN A 27 -12.59 -21.87 16.81
N GLY A 28 -12.79 -20.77 17.54
CA GLY A 28 -12.22 -20.57 18.88
C GLY A 28 -10.74 -20.15 18.92
N LYS A 29 -10.06 -20.06 17.76
CA LYS A 29 -8.70 -19.52 17.65
C LYS A 29 -8.73 -18.05 17.22
N GLU A 30 -8.14 -17.18 18.03
CA GLU A 30 -7.94 -15.79 17.64
C GLU A 30 -6.81 -15.71 16.62
N LEU A 31 -7.07 -15.09 15.47
CA LEU A 31 -6.04 -14.87 14.47
C LEU A 31 -5.12 -13.74 14.94
N THR A 32 -3.81 -14.02 15.00
CA THR A 32 -2.83 -13.07 15.55
C THR A 32 -1.63 -12.84 14.66
N THR A 33 -1.35 -13.75 13.72
CA THR A 33 -0.25 -13.60 12.77
C THR A 33 -0.66 -12.72 11.61
N GLU A 34 0.27 -11.92 11.09
CA GLU A 34 0.04 -10.97 10.00
C GLU A 34 -0.59 -11.63 8.77
N GLN A 35 -0.05 -12.78 8.36
CA GLN A 35 -0.50 -13.51 7.17
C GLN A 35 -1.89 -14.14 7.35
N GLU A 36 -2.19 -14.74 8.51
CA GLU A 36 -3.54 -15.25 8.79
C GLU A 36 -4.57 -14.11 8.79
N LEU A 37 -4.21 -12.97 9.39
CA LEU A 37 -5.07 -11.80 9.50
C LEU A 37 -5.38 -11.21 8.12
N ILE A 38 -4.38 -10.88 7.32
CA ILE A 38 -4.61 -10.27 6.00
C ILE A 38 -5.31 -11.23 5.03
N ALA A 39 -5.00 -12.53 5.11
CA ALA A 39 -5.67 -13.55 4.30
C ALA A 39 -7.16 -13.65 4.64
N CYS A 40 -7.54 -13.49 5.90
CA CYS A 40 -8.92 -13.58 6.37
C CYS A 40 -9.69 -12.25 6.25
N ALA A 41 -9.03 -11.11 6.50
CA ALA A 41 -9.64 -9.79 6.56
C ALA A 41 -9.66 -9.03 5.23
N LYS A 42 -8.77 -9.37 4.28
CA LYS A 42 -8.74 -8.80 2.91
C LYS A 42 -8.57 -7.27 2.83
N TYR A 43 -7.95 -6.65 3.83
CA TYR A 43 -7.78 -5.19 3.95
C TYR A 43 -6.63 -4.59 3.12
N GLY A 44 -5.87 -5.43 2.41
CA GLY A 44 -4.65 -5.06 1.69
C GLY A 44 -4.15 -6.21 0.82
N GLN A 45 -2.86 -6.19 0.46
CA GLN A 45 -2.23 -7.23 -0.34
C GLN A 45 -1.19 -8.03 0.49
N PRO A 46 -1.32 -9.36 0.61
CA PRO A 46 -0.40 -10.19 1.40
C PRO A 46 1.08 -10.05 1.02
N GLU A 47 1.36 -9.80 -0.26
CA GLU A 47 2.72 -9.67 -0.81
C GLU A 47 3.28 -8.24 -0.73
N ARG A 48 2.49 -7.26 -0.28
CA ARG A 48 2.99 -5.91 -0.01
C ARG A 48 3.47 -5.86 1.43
N HIS A 49 4.78 -6.03 1.65
CA HIS A 49 5.39 -6.16 2.98
C HIS A 49 4.84 -5.21 4.06
N SER A 50 4.47 -3.97 3.71
CA SER A 50 3.83 -3.02 4.63
C SER A 50 2.43 -3.43 5.10
N ASP A 51 1.60 -4.03 4.25
CA ASP A 51 0.17 -4.25 4.56
C ASP A 51 -0.04 -5.33 5.63
N PRO A 52 0.54 -6.54 5.52
CA PRO A 52 0.45 -7.52 6.60
C PRO A 52 1.01 -6.97 7.91
N HIS A 53 2.13 -6.23 7.84
CA HIS A 53 2.80 -5.70 9.02
C HIS A 53 1.96 -4.63 9.72
N ILE A 54 1.54 -3.59 9.01
CA ILE A 54 0.66 -2.53 9.53
C ILE A 54 -0.62 -3.14 10.10
N GLY A 55 -1.23 -4.07 9.37
CA GLY A 55 -2.46 -4.70 9.82
C GLY A 55 -2.27 -5.58 11.07
N GLY A 56 -1.13 -6.25 11.19
CA GLY A 56 -0.74 -7.00 12.39
C GLY A 56 -0.57 -6.11 13.62
N GLU A 57 0.16 -5.00 13.48
CA GLU A 57 0.41 -4.02 14.54
C GLU A 57 -0.89 -3.35 15.01
N VAL A 58 -1.74 -2.89 14.08
CA VAL A 58 -3.05 -2.32 14.41
C VAL A 58 -3.94 -3.36 15.12
N ASN A 59 -3.96 -4.61 14.63
CA ASN A 59 -4.75 -5.67 15.26
C ASN A 59 -4.22 -6.02 16.66
N ALA A 60 -2.90 -6.00 16.88
CA ALA A 60 -2.31 -6.23 18.19
C ALA A 60 -2.80 -5.22 19.23
N VAL A 61 -2.92 -3.94 18.86
CA VAL A 61 -3.51 -2.91 19.72
C VAL A 61 -5.01 -3.16 19.92
N ALA A 62 -5.77 -3.50 18.88
CA ALA A 62 -7.19 -3.81 18.98
C ALA A 62 -7.47 -5.00 19.92
N ARG A 63 -6.62 -6.03 19.92
CA ARG A 63 -6.70 -7.18 20.84
C ARG A 63 -6.57 -6.80 22.32
N ARG A 64 -5.95 -5.65 22.63
CA ARG A 64 -5.90 -5.09 23.99
C ARG A 64 -7.20 -4.41 24.42
N LYS A 65 -8.28 -4.54 23.63
CA LYS A 65 -9.58 -3.89 23.85
C LYS A 65 -9.45 -2.37 23.99
N ALA A 66 -8.58 -1.76 23.20
CA ALA A 66 -8.49 -0.31 23.07
C ALA A 66 -9.51 0.18 22.03
N ASP A 67 -9.81 1.46 22.07
CA ASP A 67 -10.44 2.15 20.95
C ASP A 67 -9.38 2.90 20.16
N LEU A 68 -9.45 2.77 18.85
CA LEU A 68 -8.41 3.20 17.92
C LEU A 68 -8.97 4.24 16.95
N THR A 69 -8.14 5.22 16.63
CA THR A 69 -8.34 6.13 15.50
C THR A 69 -7.02 6.29 14.76
N LEU A 70 -7.07 6.75 13.51
CA LEU A 70 -5.88 7.28 12.85
C LEU A 70 -5.53 8.64 13.45
N ALA A 71 -4.24 8.90 13.60
CA ALA A 71 -3.75 10.20 14.03
C ALA A 71 -3.99 11.25 12.93
N ASP A 72 -4.25 12.49 13.34
CA ASP A 72 -4.35 13.64 12.45
C ASP A 72 -2.95 14.23 12.22
N PRO A 73 -2.49 14.45 10.96
CA PRO A 73 -3.15 14.11 9.70
C PRO A 73 -3.07 12.64 9.32
N VAL A 74 -4.19 12.12 8.79
CA VAL A 74 -4.27 10.76 8.26
C VAL A 74 -3.40 10.65 7.01
N GLY A 75 -2.55 9.62 6.95
CA GLY A 75 -1.60 9.44 5.85
C GLY A 75 -0.58 8.32 6.06
N LEU A 76 -0.15 7.73 4.95
CA LEU A 76 1.04 6.90 4.87
C LEU A 76 2.27 7.80 4.73
N TYR A 77 3.19 7.68 5.68
CA TYR A 77 4.40 8.49 5.75
C TYR A 77 5.63 7.60 5.72
N PHE A 78 6.75 8.14 5.23
CA PHE A 78 8.04 7.54 5.49
C PHE A 78 8.28 7.54 7.00
N ASP A 79 8.63 6.38 7.52
CA ASP A 79 9.16 6.28 8.88
C ASP A 79 10.66 6.52 8.85
N ASP A 80 11.38 5.68 8.09
CA ASP A 80 12.84 5.74 8.02
C ASP A 80 13.42 5.06 6.77
N LEU A 81 14.69 5.38 6.47
CA LEU A 81 15.57 4.58 5.63
C LEU A 81 16.60 3.90 6.53
N ARG A 82 16.59 2.57 6.55
CA ARG A 82 17.61 1.78 7.26
C ARG A 82 18.85 1.62 6.39
N THR A 83 20.01 1.93 6.93
CA THR A 83 21.30 1.83 6.22
C THR A 83 22.23 0.79 6.82
N ASP A 84 21.69 -0.16 7.59
CA ASP A 84 22.46 -1.27 8.16
C ASP A 84 23.13 -2.09 7.04
N GLY A 85 24.45 -2.27 7.14
CA GLY A 85 25.23 -2.99 6.13
C GLY A 85 25.52 -2.18 4.86
N TRP A 86 25.20 -0.88 4.84
CA TRP A 86 25.56 0.00 3.74
C TRP A 86 26.95 0.61 3.97
N ALA A 87 27.72 0.78 2.90
CA ALA A 87 29.03 1.42 2.95
C ALA A 87 29.23 2.37 1.78
N THR A 88 29.70 3.58 2.07
CA THR A 88 30.12 4.57 1.08
C THR A 88 31.63 4.45 0.82
N PRO A 89 32.13 4.87 -0.36
CA PRO A 89 33.57 4.80 -0.66
C PRO A 89 34.48 5.66 0.24
N ASP A 90 33.93 6.64 0.95
CA ASP A 90 34.67 7.59 1.79
C ASP A 90 34.28 7.53 3.27
N ASP A 91 33.66 6.43 3.70
CA ASP A 91 33.19 6.20 5.07
C ASP A 91 32.17 7.23 5.61
N ALA A 92 31.59 8.06 4.73
CA ALA A 92 30.47 8.92 5.10
C ALA A 92 29.23 8.09 5.47
N ASP A 93 28.44 8.59 6.42
CA ASP A 93 27.16 7.97 6.79
C ASP A 93 26.22 7.90 5.58
N PRO A 94 25.89 6.70 5.07
CA PRO A 94 25.00 6.55 3.92
C PRO A 94 23.63 7.18 4.14
N LYS A 95 23.16 7.28 5.40
CA LYS A 95 21.85 7.84 5.72
C LYS A 95 21.80 9.35 5.49
N SER A 96 22.95 10.02 5.58
CA SER A 96 23.06 11.48 5.33
C SER A 96 22.71 11.89 3.90
N PHE A 97 22.64 10.94 2.97
CA PHE A 97 22.28 11.17 1.56
C PHE A 97 20.77 11.08 1.31
N TRP A 98 19.97 10.76 2.34
CA TRP A 98 18.51 10.72 2.28
C TRP A 98 17.91 12.04 2.76
N THR A 99 17.15 12.71 1.90
CA THR A 99 16.49 13.97 2.24
C THR A 99 15.00 13.92 1.94
N TYR A 100 14.17 14.31 2.91
CA TYR A 100 12.75 14.55 2.67
C TYR A 100 12.56 15.89 1.93
N VAL A 101 11.96 15.82 0.75
CA VAL A 101 11.71 16.99 -0.12
C VAL A 101 10.23 17.40 -0.16
N ARG A 102 9.35 16.64 0.51
CA ARG A 102 7.93 17.00 0.69
C ARG A 102 7.38 16.36 1.96
N GLY A 103 6.58 17.12 2.70
CA GLY A 103 5.98 16.73 3.98
C GLY A 103 6.58 17.53 5.15
N ALA A 104 5.88 17.52 6.28
CA ALA A 104 6.39 18.11 7.53
C ALA A 104 7.28 17.10 8.28
N GLN A 105 7.97 17.56 9.32
CA GLN A 105 8.73 16.67 10.21
C GLN A 105 7.82 15.57 10.77
N GLY A 106 8.19 14.31 10.60
CA GLY A 106 7.37 13.15 11.00
C GLY A 106 6.29 12.74 9.99
N TYR A 107 6.08 13.53 8.93
CA TYR A 107 5.02 13.36 7.92
C TYR A 107 5.59 13.45 6.49
N GLY A 108 6.78 12.87 6.28
CA GLY A 108 7.46 12.87 4.99
C GLY A 108 6.70 12.02 3.95
N VAL A 109 6.48 12.58 2.76
CA VAL A 109 5.74 11.92 1.64
C VAL A 109 6.48 11.97 0.31
N ARG A 110 7.68 12.57 0.29
CA ARG A 110 8.63 12.45 -0.83
C ARG A 110 10.05 12.61 -0.28
N ALA A 111 10.95 11.76 -0.74
CA ALA A 111 12.35 11.84 -0.44
C ALA A 111 13.21 11.64 -1.69
N VAL A 112 14.44 12.10 -1.61
CA VAL A 112 15.49 11.90 -2.61
C VAL A 112 16.67 11.25 -1.90
N TYR A 113 17.26 10.23 -2.53
CA TYR A 113 18.54 9.65 -2.13
C TYR A 113 19.58 10.03 -3.17
N GLU A 114 20.53 10.87 -2.83
CA GLU A 114 21.55 11.35 -3.76
C GLU A 114 22.88 11.59 -3.06
N VAL A 115 23.97 11.25 -3.75
CA VAL A 115 25.31 11.61 -3.28
C VAL A 115 25.49 13.11 -3.47
N PRO A 116 25.90 13.87 -2.44
CA PRO A 116 26.12 15.32 -2.55
C PRO A 116 27.08 15.69 -3.68
N ALA A 117 26.78 16.80 -4.36
CA ALA A 117 27.65 17.34 -5.39
C ALA A 117 29.06 17.59 -4.84
N GLY A 118 30.09 17.21 -5.60
CA GLY A 118 31.50 17.37 -5.23
C GLY A 118 32.16 16.12 -4.65
N LYS A 119 31.40 15.07 -4.34
CA LYS A 119 32.01 13.76 -4.05
C LYS A 119 32.46 13.06 -5.34
N PRO A 120 33.57 12.31 -5.34
CA PRO A 120 34.13 11.68 -6.54
C PRO A 120 33.44 10.33 -6.88
N TYR A 121 32.22 10.10 -6.39
CA TYR A 121 31.47 8.87 -6.56
C TYR A 121 29.97 9.15 -6.64
N THR A 122 29.20 8.14 -7.05
CA THR A 122 27.76 8.20 -7.25
C THR A 122 27.05 7.22 -6.32
N VAL A 123 25.70 7.22 -6.32
CA VAL A 123 24.91 6.20 -5.60
C VAL A 123 25.30 4.78 -6.02
N GLY A 124 25.72 4.59 -7.27
CA GLY A 124 26.11 3.27 -7.79
C GLY A 124 27.37 2.68 -7.16
N ASP A 125 28.20 3.53 -6.55
CA ASP A 125 29.44 3.13 -5.88
C ASP A 125 29.22 2.78 -4.41
N ILE A 126 28.05 3.09 -3.85
CA ILE A 126 27.63 2.68 -2.51
C ILE A 126 27.29 1.18 -2.55
N THR A 127 27.70 0.45 -1.51
CA THR A 127 27.39 -0.97 -1.38
C THR A 127 26.34 -1.23 -0.31
N ILE A 128 25.52 -2.27 -0.51
CA ILE A 128 24.63 -2.87 0.48
C ILE A 128 25.11 -4.30 0.67
N ASN A 129 25.58 -4.65 1.86
CA ASN A 129 26.18 -5.95 2.19
C ASN A 129 27.28 -6.34 1.19
N GLY A 130 28.16 -5.39 0.85
CA GLY A 130 29.28 -5.57 -0.09
C GLY A 130 28.90 -5.63 -1.57
N LYS A 131 27.62 -5.48 -1.93
CA LYS A 131 27.16 -5.45 -3.33
C LYS A 131 26.81 -4.01 -3.75
N PRO A 132 27.32 -3.51 -4.89
CA PRO A 132 26.97 -2.18 -5.38
C PRO A 132 25.47 -1.99 -5.62
N ILE A 133 24.97 -0.78 -5.38
CA ILE A 133 23.62 -0.37 -5.76
C ILE A 133 23.56 -0.24 -7.28
N ARG A 134 22.67 -1.00 -7.93
CA ARG A 134 22.45 -0.95 -9.39
C ARG A 134 21.07 -0.40 -9.74
N TYR A 135 20.10 -0.61 -8.86
CA TYR A 135 18.71 -0.24 -9.06
C TYR A 135 18.12 0.40 -7.80
N GLY A 136 17.24 1.39 -7.99
CA GLY A 136 16.52 2.02 -6.87
C GLY A 136 15.63 1.06 -6.07
N ALA A 137 15.29 -0.12 -6.62
CA ALA A 137 14.59 -1.16 -5.87
C ALA A 137 15.41 -1.68 -4.68
N GLN A 138 16.74 -1.78 -4.82
CA GLN A 138 17.62 -2.21 -3.73
C GLN A 138 17.61 -1.24 -2.55
N ILE A 139 17.42 0.06 -2.81
CA ILE A 139 17.23 1.08 -1.77
C ILE A 139 15.83 0.95 -1.16
N ALA A 140 14.82 0.73 -2.01
CA ALA A 140 13.42 0.67 -1.59
C ALA A 140 13.12 -0.46 -0.59
N ASP A 141 13.87 -1.57 -0.65
CA ASP A 141 13.75 -2.69 0.30
C ASP A 141 14.08 -2.30 1.76
N PHE A 142 14.75 -1.16 1.97
CA PHE A 142 15.16 -0.66 3.29
C PHE A 142 14.33 0.54 3.76
N ILE A 143 13.31 0.93 2.99
CA ILE A 143 12.41 2.02 3.35
C ILE A 143 11.24 1.45 4.16
N THR A 144 11.04 1.98 5.36
CA THR A 144 9.85 1.70 6.16
C THR A 144 8.79 2.76 5.88
N ILE A 145 7.58 2.31 5.58
CA ILE A 145 6.38 3.15 5.49
C ILE A 145 5.50 2.85 6.70
N LYS A 146 4.91 3.89 7.27
CA LYS A 146 4.00 3.79 8.42
C LYS A 146 2.70 4.53 8.19
N LEU A 147 1.68 4.12 8.93
CA LEU A 147 0.59 4.98 9.39
C LEU A 147 0.71 5.15 10.90
N THR A 148 0.04 6.15 11.47
CA THR A 148 0.04 6.37 12.92
C THR A 148 -1.37 6.19 13.47
N ALA A 149 -1.54 5.28 14.42
CA ALA A 149 -2.79 5.10 15.16
C ALA A 149 -2.69 5.73 16.56
N THR A 150 -3.77 6.34 17.03
CA THR A 150 -3.95 6.75 18.43
C THR A 150 -4.90 5.79 19.11
N ALA A 151 -4.50 5.27 20.27
CA ALA A 151 -5.27 4.31 21.05
C ALA A 151 -5.60 4.87 22.44
N CYS A 152 -6.84 4.68 22.87
CA CYS A 152 -7.31 5.06 24.20
C CYS A 152 -8.22 3.98 24.80
N ARG A 153 -8.68 4.20 26.04
CA ARG A 153 -9.63 3.31 26.74
C ARG A 153 -9.24 1.82 26.71
N PHE A 154 -7.95 1.52 26.90
CA PHE A 154 -7.45 0.14 26.95
C PHE A 154 -8.25 -0.71 27.95
N GLY A 155 -8.63 -1.92 27.53
CA GLY A 155 -9.46 -2.82 28.32
C GLY A 155 -10.97 -2.56 28.26
N GLN A 156 -11.41 -1.43 27.67
CA GLN A 156 -12.81 -0.99 27.75
C GLN A 156 -13.60 -1.22 26.46
N SER A 157 -12.94 -1.45 25.32
CA SER A 157 -13.65 -1.68 24.06
C SER A 157 -14.52 -2.93 24.15
N THR A 158 -15.81 -2.77 23.80
CA THR A 158 -16.82 -3.84 23.82
C THR A 158 -17.01 -4.49 22.46
N ALA A 159 -16.19 -4.13 21.46
CA ALA A 159 -16.23 -4.72 20.14
C ALA A 159 -16.00 -6.24 20.21
N ARG A 160 -16.98 -7.01 19.72
CA ARG A 160 -16.88 -8.47 19.66
C ARG A 160 -16.05 -8.87 18.43
N PRO A 161 -15.19 -9.90 18.55
CA PRO A 161 -14.48 -10.41 17.38
C PRO A 161 -15.47 -11.00 16.36
N GLN A 162 -15.13 -10.90 15.08
CA GLN A 162 -15.86 -11.59 14.01
C GLN A 162 -15.49 -13.07 14.00
N THR A 163 -16.47 -13.94 13.74
CA THR A 163 -16.27 -15.40 13.76
C THR A 163 -16.02 -16.02 12.39
N GLY A 164 -15.98 -15.20 11.34
CA GLY A 164 -15.70 -15.62 9.97
C GLY A 164 -14.67 -14.72 9.29
N CYS A 165 -14.18 -15.15 8.13
CA CYS A 165 -13.38 -14.32 7.22
C CYS A 165 -14.29 -13.47 6.32
N VAL A 166 -13.74 -12.42 5.71
CA VAL A 166 -14.47 -11.64 4.70
C VAL A 166 -14.78 -12.55 3.52
N ALA A 167 -16.06 -12.77 3.27
CA ALA A 167 -16.53 -13.42 2.06
C ALA A 167 -16.47 -12.41 0.91
N ARG A 168 -15.94 -12.82 -0.25
CA ARG A 168 -16.25 -12.08 -1.49
C ARG A 168 -17.72 -12.31 -1.78
N ALA A 169 -18.45 -11.24 -2.09
CA ALA A 169 -19.72 -11.40 -2.77
C ALA A 169 -19.47 -12.26 -4.02
N PRO A 170 -20.31 -13.27 -4.31
CA PRO A 170 -20.20 -13.97 -5.57
C PRO A 170 -20.24 -12.92 -6.69
N LYS A 171 -19.35 -13.04 -7.69
CA LYS A 171 -19.59 -12.31 -8.94
C LYS A 171 -20.99 -12.72 -9.37
N ALA A 172 -21.90 -11.76 -9.54
CA ALA A 172 -23.17 -12.05 -10.18
C ALA A 172 -22.83 -12.73 -11.51
N GLU A 173 -23.18 -14.00 -11.65
CA GLU A 173 -23.10 -14.62 -12.96
C GLU A 173 -24.00 -13.80 -13.87
N PRO A 174 -23.53 -13.40 -15.05
CA PRO A 174 -24.43 -12.79 -16.02
C PRO A 174 -25.58 -13.78 -16.21
N SER A 175 -26.79 -13.36 -15.81
CA SER A 175 -27.98 -14.20 -15.99
C SER A 175 -28.05 -14.60 -17.47
N ALA A 176 -28.63 -15.76 -17.77
CA ALA A 176 -28.81 -16.20 -19.16
C ALA A 176 -29.53 -15.14 -20.05
N SER A 177 -30.27 -14.19 -19.44
CA SER A 177 -30.87 -13.05 -20.15
C SER A 177 -29.86 -11.99 -20.65
N ALA A 178 -28.63 -11.97 -20.12
CA ALA A 178 -27.56 -11.08 -20.60
C ALA A 178 -27.02 -11.49 -21.97
N TYR A 179 -27.39 -12.68 -22.46
CA TYR A 179 -27.00 -13.21 -23.76
C TYR A 179 -28.18 -13.35 -24.73
N THR A 180 -29.38 -12.88 -24.37
CA THR A 180 -30.49 -12.84 -25.34
C THR A 180 -30.35 -11.63 -26.25
N ALA A 181 -30.57 -11.83 -27.55
CA ALA A 181 -30.49 -10.78 -28.56
C ALA A 181 -31.40 -9.56 -28.24
N GLU A 182 -32.48 -9.77 -27.49
CA GLU A 182 -33.38 -8.71 -27.03
C GLU A 182 -32.72 -7.75 -26.02
N ALA A 183 -31.83 -8.24 -25.15
CA ALA A 183 -31.11 -7.41 -24.18
C ALA A 183 -30.02 -6.54 -24.83
N LEU A 184 -29.40 -7.06 -25.90
CA LEU A 184 -28.43 -6.33 -26.73
C LEU A 184 -29.09 -5.25 -27.61
N SER A 185 -30.38 -5.39 -27.91
CA SER A 185 -31.12 -4.41 -28.71
C SER A 185 -31.73 -3.28 -27.87
N THR A 186 -32.02 -3.52 -26.58
CA THR A 186 -32.58 -2.48 -25.68
C THR A 186 -31.55 -1.46 -25.21
N HIS A 187 -30.26 -1.80 -25.23
CA HIS A 187 -29.16 -0.85 -24.95
C HIS A 187 -28.41 -0.57 -26.24
N GLY A 188 -28.99 0.31 -27.06
CA GLY A 188 -28.50 0.67 -28.39
C GLY A 188 -26.98 0.74 -28.48
N TYR A 189 -26.41 -0.16 -29.29
CA TYR A 189 -25.06 -0.04 -29.81
C TYR A 189 -25.01 1.23 -30.67
N LEU A 190 -24.54 2.34 -30.12
CA LEU A 190 -23.96 3.44 -30.90
C LEU A 190 -22.55 3.02 -31.32
N GLY A 191 -22.47 1.99 -32.17
CA GLY A 191 -21.27 1.59 -32.88
C GLY A 191 -21.46 1.92 -34.36
N ALA A 192 -20.61 2.80 -34.87
CA ALA A 192 -20.64 3.31 -36.24
C ALA A 192 -20.73 2.20 -37.30
N ASP A 193 -21.50 2.48 -38.35
CA ASP A 193 -21.69 1.65 -39.54
C ASP A 193 -20.34 1.35 -40.23
N PRO A 194 -19.98 0.09 -40.52
CA PRO A 194 -18.73 -0.25 -41.22
C PRO A 194 -18.69 0.16 -42.70
N SER A 195 -19.73 0.80 -43.23
CA SER A 195 -19.79 1.23 -44.63
C SER A 195 -19.25 2.64 -44.91
N GLU A 196 -18.90 3.44 -43.90
CA GLU A 196 -18.24 4.74 -44.11
C GLU A 196 -16.72 4.62 -44.14
N THR A 197 -16.19 4.40 -45.34
CA THR A 197 -14.77 4.63 -45.64
C THR A 197 -14.48 6.14 -45.71
N PRO A 198 -13.55 6.70 -44.93
CA PRO A 198 -13.19 8.10 -45.08
C PRO A 198 -12.38 8.28 -46.37
N ARG A 199 -12.95 9.00 -47.35
CA ARG A 199 -12.21 9.51 -48.50
C ARG A 199 -11.11 10.44 -48.02
N VAL A 200 -9.86 10.01 -48.20
CA VAL A 200 -8.69 10.89 -48.18
C VAL A 200 -8.82 11.88 -49.34
N THR A 201 -9.10 13.14 -49.04
CA THR A 201 -8.96 14.23 -50.03
C THR A 201 -7.61 14.90 -49.79
N ARG A 202 -6.66 14.68 -50.71
CA ARG A 202 -5.51 15.58 -50.89
C ARG A 202 -5.98 16.83 -51.63
N LEU A 203 -5.62 18.00 -51.14
CA LEU A 203 -5.46 19.25 -51.89
C LEU A 203 -4.21 19.93 -51.28
N THR A 204 -3.07 19.87 -51.98
CA THR A 204 -2.47 20.97 -52.77
C THR A 204 -2.37 22.28 -52.03
#